data_AF-A5CBY2-F1
#
_entry.id   AF-A5CBY2-F1
#
_cell.length_a   1.000
_cell.length_b   1.000
_cell.length_c   1.000
_cell.angle_alpha   90.00
_cell.angle_beta   90.00
_cell.angle_gamma   90.00
#
_symmetry.space_group_name_H-M   'P 1'
#
loop_
_entity.id
_entity.type
_entity.pdbx_description
1 polymer ?
#
loop_
_entity_poly.entity_id
_entity_poly.type
_entity_poly.pdbx_seq_one_letter_code
_entity_poly.pdbx_strand_id
1 'polypeptide(L)'
;MSIRILRFMIGFIALVKFSDVYAVEYELEVDNLLKLEISDSGPTRINLKDEKINDIFMYPQNAAEVVVHESGCLFIAPREEEKKLYLTVIGEHKTIQDLMLTFTPKTPSHVTLINAATEEAEKDNSKGKIKLA
;
A
#
# COMPACT_ATOMS: atom_id res chain seq x y z
N MET A 1 54.67 5.57 -0.87
CA MET A 1 53.44 5.60 -0.05
C MET A 1 52.26 6.02 -0.93
N SER A 2 52.05 5.35 -2.07
CA SER A 2 51.30 4.10 -2.32
C SER A 2 49.79 4.32 -2.38
N ILE A 3 49.33 4.64 -3.59
CA ILE A 3 47.94 4.78 -4.07
C ILE A 3 47.06 3.52 -3.85
N ARG A 4 47.63 2.48 -3.22
CA ARG A 4 47.00 1.19 -2.93
C ARG A 4 46.01 1.23 -1.75
N ILE A 5 46.03 2.28 -0.93
CA ILE A 5 45.10 2.41 0.21
C ILE A 5 43.76 3.04 -0.22
N LEU A 6 43.76 3.84 -1.31
CA LEU A 6 42.55 4.54 -1.78
C LEU A 6 41.55 3.60 -2.47
N ARG A 7 42.01 2.46 -2.99
CA ARG A 7 41.15 1.47 -3.68
C ARG A 7 40.26 0.65 -2.74
N PHE A 8 40.51 0.67 -1.44
CA PHE A 8 39.70 -0.09 -0.47
C PHE A 8 38.56 0.73 0.15
N MET A 9 38.59 2.06 0.08
CA MET A 9 37.47 2.91 0.55
C MET A 9 36.38 3.11 -0.50
N ILE A 10 36.68 2.87 -1.78
CA ILE A 10 35.69 2.97 -2.89
C ILE A 10 34.93 1.64 -3.09
N GLY A 11 35.34 0.56 -2.41
CA GLY A 11 34.66 -0.75 -2.46
C GLY A 11 33.65 -0.98 -1.34
N PHE A 12 33.46 -0.01 -0.44
CA PHE A 12 32.65 -0.15 0.76
C PHE A 12 31.66 1.02 0.93
N ILE A 13 31.25 1.66 -0.16
CA ILE A 13 29.96 2.35 -0.18
C ILE A 13 28.98 1.27 -0.62
N ALA A 14 28.31 0.71 0.39
CA ALA A 14 27.16 -0.17 0.31
C ALA A 14 26.46 0.00 -1.05
N LEU A 15 26.26 -1.05 -1.84
CA LEU A 15 25.08 -1.91 -1.70
C LEU A 15 23.97 -1.25 -0.86
N VAL A 16 23.61 -0.01 -1.19
CA VAL A 16 22.27 0.51 -0.92
C VAL A 16 21.39 -0.42 -1.73
N LYS A 17 20.94 -1.48 -1.07
CA LYS A 17 19.76 -2.21 -1.51
C LYS A 17 18.72 -1.11 -1.66
N PHE A 18 18.42 -0.73 -2.90
CA PHE A 18 17.16 -0.08 -3.17
C PHE A 18 16.14 -1.08 -2.64
N SER A 19 15.60 -0.80 -1.47
CA SER A 19 14.43 -1.52 -0.98
C SER A 19 13.40 -1.22 -2.04
N ASP A 20 13.19 -2.16 -2.96
CA ASP A 20 12.07 -2.12 -3.88
C ASP A 20 10.87 -1.75 -3.00
N VAL A 21 10.28 -0.58 -3.26
CA VAL A 21 9.06 -0.16 -2.60
C VAL A 21 8.00 -1.10 -3.16
N TYR A 22 7.93 -2.30 -2.59
CA TYR A 22 6.97 -3.32 -2.97
C TYR A 22 5.60 -2.77 -2.59
N ALA A 23 4.83 -2.38 -3.61
CA ALA A 23 3.40 -2.28 -3.46
C ALA A 23 2.89 -3.69 -3.15
N VAL A 24 2.19 -3.83 -2.02
CA VAL A 24 1.54 -5.07 -1.63
C VAL A 24 0.11 -5.00 -2.13
N GLU A 25 -0.28 -5.94 -2.97
CA GLU A 25 -1.62 -6.02 -3.54
C GLU A 25 -2.49 -6.97 -2.71
N TYR A 26 -3.70 -6.56 -2.40
CA TYR A 26 -4.71 -7.37 -1.73
C TYR A 26 -6.00 -7.33 -2.52
N GLU A 27 -6.56 -8.50 -2.79
CA GLU A 27 -7.88 -8.60 -3.40
C GLU A 27 -8.94 -8.14 -2.41
N LEU A 28 -9.90 -7.34 -2.91
CA LEU A 28 -11.07 -6.94 -2.14
C LEU A 28 -11.90 -8.17 -1.79
N GLU A 29 -12.29 -8.27 -0.52
CA GLU A 29 -13.15 -9.32 -0.02
C GLU A 29 -14.55 -8.73 0.24
N VAL A 30 -15.42 -8.84 -0.77
CA VAL A 30 -16.81 -8.39 -0.66
C VAL A 30 -17.47 -9.08 0.54
N ASP A 31 -18.14 -8.29 1.38
CA ASP A 31 -18.84 -8.71 2.60
C ASP A 31 -17.97 -9.35 3.70
N ASN A 32 -16.64 -9.31 3.59
CA ASN A 32 -15.73 -9.87 4.58
C ASN A 32 -14.70 -8.84 5.07
N LEU A 33 -14.24 -9.06 6.30
CA LEU A 33 -13.22 -8.22 6.94
C LEU A 33 -11.84 -8.59 6.41
N LEU A 34 -11.25 -7.72 5.60
CA LEU A 34 -9.90 -7.90 5.08
C LEU A 34 -8.86 -7.51 6.16
N LYS A 35 -7.94 -8.42 6.46
CA LYS A 35 -6.94 -8.24 7.52
C LYS A 35 -5.60 -7.88 6.91
N LEU A 36 -5.08 -6.72 7.28
CA LEU A 36 -3.82 -6.20 6.76
C LEU A 36 -2.85 -5.96 7.92
N GLU A 37 -1.58 -6.24 7.68
CA GLU A 37 -0.51 -5.76 8.53
C GLU A 37 0.06 -4.48 7.92
N ILE A 38 0.24 -3.44 8.72
CA ILE A 38 0.88 -2.20 8.31
C ILE A 38 2.02 -1.86 9.28
N SER A 39 2.93 -0.99 8.86
CA SER A 39 4.05 -0.57 9.71
C SER A 39 3.55 0.11 10.97
N ASP A 40 4.14 -0.22 12.12
CA ASP A 40 4.00 0.50 13.40
C ASP A 40 4.81 1.80 13.47
N SER A 41 5.62 2.09 12.44
CA SER A 41 6.61 3.15 12.40
C SER A 41 6.55 3.91 11.07
N GLY A 42 5.63 4.88 11.01
CA GLY A 42 5.47 5.81 9.89
C GLY A 42 4.21 5.60 9.06
N PRO A 43 3.97 6.48 8.06
CA PRO A 43 2.73 6.46 7.30
C PRO A 43 2.70 5.32 6.28
N THR A 44 1.61 4.56 6.29
CA THR A 44 1.26 3.59 5.25
C THR A 44 0.26 4.23 4.28
N ARG A 45 0.53 4.12 2.97
CA ARG A 45 -0.36 4.60 1.91
C ARG A 45 -1.21 3.44 1.39
N ILE A 46 -2.53 3.57 1.46
CA ILE A 46 -3.52 2.62 0.93
C ILE A 46 -4.27 3.29 -0.24
N ASN A 47 -4.48 2.58 -1.35
CA ASN A 47 -5.39 3.00 -2.41
C ASN A 47 -6.29 1.85 -2.88
N LEU A 48 -7.41 2.20 -3.52
CA LEU A 48 -8.15 1.30 -4.38
C LEU A 48 -7.51 1.34 -5.78
N LYS A 49 -7.41 0.19 -6.46
CA LYS A 49 -7.05 0.13 -7.87
C LYS A 49 -8.21 0.68 -8.69
N ASP A 50 -7.89 1.57 -9.63
CA ASP A 50 -8.84 2.19 -10.58
C ASP A 50 -9.95 3.05 -9.96
N GLU A 51 -9.85 3.38 -8.67
CA GLU A 51 -10.86 4.15 -7.93
C GLU A 51 -10.22 5.02 -6.85
N LYS A 52 -10.79 6.20 -6.61
CA LYS A 52 -10.38 7.07 -5.50
C LYS A 52 -11.10 6.68 -4.22
N ILE A 53 -10.38 6.69 -3.10
CA ILE A 53 -11.00 6.69 -1.77
C ILE A 53 -11.54 8.10 -1.51
N ASN A 54 -12.85 8.21 -1.30
CA ASN A 54 -13.52 9.48 -1.05
C ASN A 54 -13.87 9.68 0.43
N ASP A 55 -14.13 8.59 1.14
CA ASP A 55 -14.50 8.66 2.54
C ASP A 55 -14.03 7.42 3.31
N ILE A 56 -13.95 7.57 4.62
CA ILE A 56 -13.60 6.50 5.54
C ILE A 56 -14.47 6.57 6.80
N PHE A 57 -14.68 5.41 7.40
CA PHE A 57 -15.15 5.32 8.78
C PHE A 57 -14.10 4.56 9.59
N MET A 58 -13.77 5.00 10.80
CA MET A 58 -12.69 4.37 11.58
C MET A 58 -13.00 4.23 13.07
N TYR A 59 -12.47 3.17 13.68
CA TYR A 59 -12.56 2.89 15.12
C TYR A 59 -11.32 2.12 15.64
N PRO A 60 -10.74 2.50 16.79
CA PRO A 60 -11.02 3.73 17.53
C PRO A 60 -10.45 4.95 16.81
N GLN A 61 -11.09 6.12 16.96
CA GLN A 61 -10.71 7.34 16.21
C GLN A 61 -9.30 7.86 16.53
N ASN A 62 -8.73 7.47 17.68
CA ASN A 62 -7.41 7.93 18.11
C ASN A 62 -6.29 6.89 17.87
N ALA A 63 -6.56 5.77 17.18
CA ALA A 63 -5.56 4.74 16.94
C ALA A 63 -4.40 5.20 16.03
N ALA A 64 -4.70 6.13 15.12
CA ALA A 64 -3.77 6.59 14.10
C ALA A 64 -4.11 8.01 13.68
N GLU A 65 -3.14 8.69 13.08
CA GLU A 65 -3.40 9.83 12.22
C GLU A 65 -3.81 9.32 10.85
N VAL A 66 -4.97 9.77 10.39
CA VAL A 66 -5.58 9.27 9.15
C VAL A 66 -5.99 10.43 8.25
N VAL A 67 -5.56 10.39 6.99
CA VAL A 67 -5.83 11.44 6.00
C VAL A 67 -6.27 10.80 4.69
N VAL A 68 -7.47 11.18 4.22
CA VAL A 68 -7.87 10.97 2.83
C VAL A 68 -7.32 12.14 2.01
N HIS A 69 -6.35 11.88 1.15
CA HIS A 69 -5.68 12.88 0.34
C HIS A 69 -6.45 13.14 -0.98
N GLU A 70 -6.32 14.33 -1.57
CA GLU A 70 -6.98 14.72 -2.82
C GLU A 70 -6.70 13.80 -4.02
N SER A 71 -5.59 13.05 -3.96
CA SER A 71 -5.24 12.03 -4.95
C SER A 71 -6.14 10.79 -4.89
N GLY A 72 -6.99 10.66 -3.88
CA GLY A 72 -7.79 9.46 -3.61
C GLY A 72 -7.03 8.36 -2.85
N CYS A 73 -5.87 8.69 -2.28
CA CYS A 73 -5.10 7.79 -1.43
C CYS A 73 -5.40 8.06 0.05
N LEU A 74 -5.43 6.99 0.84
CA LEU A 74 -5.52 7.02 2.28
C LEU A 74 -4.11 6.90 2.90
N PHE A 75 -3.77 7.81 3.80
CA PHE A 75 -2.53 7.75 4.58
C PHE A 75 -2.86 7.47 6.04
N ILE A 76 -2.16 6.51 6.64
CA ILE A 76 -2.37 6.06 8.03
C ILE A 76 -1.03 6.01 8.73
N ALA A 77 -0.85 6.79 9.79
CA ALA A 77 0.31 6.74 10.67
C ALA A 77 -0.12 6.32 12.08
N PRO A 78 0.28 5.13 12.57
CA PRO A 78 -0.05 4.66 13.92
C PRO A 78 0.39 5.61 15.04
N ARG A 79 -0.37 5.63 16.14
CA ARG A 79 0.07 6.20 17.42
C ARG A 79 0.64 5.09 18.31
N GLU A 80 1.66 5.41 19.12
CA GLU A 80 2.50 4.43 19.83
C GLU A 80 1.75 3.44 20.75
N GLU A 81 0.61 3.82 21.32
CA GLU A 81 -0.09 3.02 22.32
C GLU A 81 -1.05 1.98 21.73
N GLU A 82 -1.40 2.13 20.46
CA GLU A 82 -2.46 1.35 19.81
C GLU A 82 -1.84 0.27 18.93
N LYS A 83 -2.50 -0.89 18.83
CA LYS A 83 -1.96 -2.05 18.10
C LYS A 83 -2.75 -2.41 16.85
N LYS A 84 -3.96 -1.86 16.75
CA LYS A 84 -4.87 -2.14 15.65
C LYS A 84 -5.81 -0.99 15.39
N LEU A 85 -6.31 -0.94 14.16
CA LEU A 85 -7.33 -0.01 13.71
C LEU A 85 -8.34 -0.77 12.85
N TYR A 86 -9.63 -0.56 13.11
CA TYR A 86 -10.69 -0.99 12.21
C TYR A 86 -11.09 0.21 11.36
N LEU A 87 -11.18 0.04 10.04
CA LEU A 87 -11.67 1.10 9.18
C LEU A 87 -12.42 0.56 7.97
N THR A 88 -13.46 1.27 7.56
CA THR A 88 -14.17 1.04 6.30
C THR A 88 -13.66 2.06 5.30
N VAL A 89 -13.18 1.60 4.14
CA VAL A 89 -12.88 2.48 3.00
C VAL A 89 -14.08 2.56 2.08
N ILE A 90 -14.41 3.78 1.63
CA ILE A 90 -15.50 4.03 0.70
C ILE A 90 -14.93 4.73 -0.54
N GLY A 91 -15.00 4.04 -1.67
CA GLY A 91 -14.54 4.53 -2.95
C GLY A 91 -15.60 5.35 -3.71
N GLU A 92 -15.13 6.11 -4.70
CA GLU A 92 -15.94 6.96 -5.58
C GLU A 92 -17.04 6.22 -6.35
N HIS A 93 -16.77 4.99 -6.78
CA HIS A 93 -17.67 4.09 -7.48
C HIS A 93 -18.40 3.12 -6.54
N LYS A 94 -18.51 3.49 -5.25
CA LYS A 94 -19.21 2.73 -4.19
C LYS A 94 -18.54 1.39 -3.85
N THR A 95 -17.24 1.24 -4.12
CA THR A 95 -16.49 0.16 -3.49
C THR A 95 -16.49 0.38 -1.98
N ILE A 96 -16.87 -0.64 -1.21
CA ILE A 96 -16.88 -0.62 0.24
C ILE A 96 -16.08 -1.82 0.72
N GLN A 97 -15.10 -1.58 1.58
CA GLN A 97 -14.29 -2.65 2.17
C GLN A 97 -14.00 -2.34 3.64
N ASP A 98 -14.34 -3.30 4.49
CA ASP A 98 -13.95 -3.27 5.90
C ASP A 98 -12.53 -3.83 6.06
N LEU A 99 -11.68 -3.11 6.77
CA LEU A 99 -10.30 -3.46 7.04
C LEU A 99 -10.07 -3.60 8.55
N MET A 100 -9.26 -4.60 8.92
CA MET A 100 -8.59 -4.66 10.21
C MET A 100 -7.09 -4.51 10.00
N LEU A 101 -6.56 -3.37 10.38
CA LEU A 101 -5.14 -3.09 10.34
C LEU A 101 -4.48 -3.50 11.65
N THR A 102 -3.42 -4.29 11.57
CA THR A 102 -2.55 -4.60 12.71
C THR A 102 -1.21 -3.90 12.51
N PHE A 103 -0.74 -3.19 13.53
CA PHE A 103 0.52 -2.46 13.47
C PHE A 103 1.67 -3.39 13.85
N THR A 104 2.65 -3.55 12.96
CA THR A 104 3.77 -4.48 13.12
C THR A 104 5.13 -3.80 12.86
N PRO A 105 6.22 -4.25 13.51
CA PRO A 105 7.55 -3.68 13.37
C PRO A 105 8.15 -4.03 12.00
N LYS A 106 7.73 -3.27 10.99
CA LYS A 106 8.18 -3.41 9.60
C LYS A 106 8.29 -2.05 8.92
N THR A 107 9.06 -1.99 7.84
CA THR A 107 9.14 -0.79 6.99
C THR A 107 7.77 -0.48 6.37
N PRO A 108 7.31 0.78 6.36
CA PRO A 108 6.11 1.16 5.63
C PRO A 108 6.19 0.78 4.16
N SER A 109 5.14 0.15 3.66
CA SER A 109 4.98 -0.23 2.25
C SER A 109 3.65 0.26 1.73
N HIS A 110 3.58 0.54 0.44
CA HIS A 110 2.31 0.87 -0.19
C HIS A 110 1.39 -0.35 -0.23
N VAL A 111 0.09 -0.14 0.01
CA VAL A 111 -0.95 -1.15 -0.13
C VAL A 111 -1.89 -0.74 -1.25
N THR A 112 -2.12 -1.66 -2.19
CA THR A 112 -3.12 -1.51 -3.26
C THR A 112 -4.22 -2.54 -3.05
N LEU A 113 -5.47 -2.08 -2.97
CA LEU A 113 -6.63 -2.95 -2.93
C LEU A 113 -7.16 -3.14 -4.36
N ILE A 114 -7.15 -4.38 -4.85
CA ILE A 114 -7.52 -4.72 -6.23
C ILE A 114 -8.91 -5.35 -6.29
N ASN A 115 -9.71 -4.94 -7.28
CA ASN A 115 -10.97 -5.59 -7.57
C ASN A 115 -10.74 -6.74 -8.55
N ALA A 116 -11.09 -7.96 -8.15
CA ALA A 116 -10.95 -9.18 -8.97
C ALA A 116 -11.65 -9.07 -10.33
N ALA A 117 -12.81 -8.41 -10.37
CA ALA A 117 -13.59 -8.23 -11.60
C ALA A 117 -12.86 -7.37 -12.63
N THR A 118 -11.96 -6.48 -12.18
CA THR A 118 -11.20 -5.59 -13.08
C THR A 118 -9.98 -6.29 -13.67
N GLU A 119 -9.37 -7.25 -12.95
CA GLU A 119 -8.22 -8.01 -13.48
C GLU A 119 -8.57 -8.89 -14.68
N GLU A 120 -9.77 -9.48 -14.67
CA GLU A 120 -10.22 -10.33 -15.77
C GLU A 120 -10.43 -9.52 -17.06
N ALA A 121 -10.93 -8.29 -16.94
CA ALA A 121 -11.13 -7.38 -18.07
C ALA A 121 -9.81 -6.88 -18.70
N GLU A 122 -8.77 -6.65 -17.89
CA GLU A 122 -7.44 -6.27 -18.39
C GLU A 122 -6.74 -7.43 -19.10
N LYS A 123 -6.86 -8.65 -18.55
CA LYS A 123 -6.30 -9.87 -19.19
C LYS A 123 -6.96 -10.16 -20.53
N ASP A 124 -8.25 -9.93 -20.68
CA ASP A 124 -8.97 -10.21 -21.92
C ASP A 124 -8.65 -9.19 -23.04
N ASN A 125 -8.52 -7.90 -22.69
CA ASN A 125 -8.12 -6.85 -23.65
C ASN A 125 -6.69 -7.00 -24.20
N SER A 126 -5.82 -7.76 -23.53
CA SER A 126 -4.46 -8.05 -24.02
C SER A 126 -4.43 -9.00 -25.23
N LYS A 127 -5.50 -9.79 -25.45
CA LYS A 127 -5.59 -10.78 -26.54
C LYS A 127 -6.11 -10.21 -27.86
N GLY A 128 -6.52 -8.94 -27.90
CA GLY A 128 -7.21 -8.32 -29.03
C GLY A 128 -6.36 -7.55 -30.05
N LYS A 129 -5.02 -7.50 -29.93
CA LYS A 129 -4.17 -6.81 -30.93
C LYS A 129 -3.89 -7.72 -32.13
N ILE A 130 -4.88 -7.84 -33.02
CA ILE A 130 -4.67 -8.38 -34.37
C ILE A 130 -3.75 -7.39 -35.12
N LYS A 131 -2.55 -7.84 -35.47
CA LYS A 131 -1.69 -7.13 -36.43
C LYS A 131 -2.39 -7.16 -37.79
N LEU A 132 -2.86 -6.01 -38.26
CA LEU A 132 -3.14 -5.79 -39.67
C LEU A 132 -1.79 -5.65 -40.38
N ALA A 133 -1.44 -6.66 -41.17
CA ALA A 133 -0.39 -6.63 -42.19
C ALA A 133 -1.04 -6.92 -43.54
#